data_AF-A0AAE4AWH3-F1
#
_entry.id   AF-A0AAE4AWH3-F1
#
_cell.length_a   1.000
_cell.length_b   1.000
_cell.length_c   1.000
_cell.angle_alpha   90.00
_cell.angle_beta   90.00
_cell.angle_gamma   90.00
#
_symmetry.space_group_name_H-M   'P 1'
#
loop_
_entity.id
_entity.type
_entity.pdbx_description
1 polymer ?
#
loop_
_entity_poly.entity_id
_entity_poly.type
_entity_poly.pdbx_seq_one_letter_code
_entity_poly.pdbx_strand_id
1 'polypeptide(L)'
;MRFVKAIVAGLCAGVLTAVPSQASSSGPDPAVPGPYATVAGEYDLPPVVLPELDEPVEMRAKVVAPRGVTGPAPLVVLVHGFFPTCYGDGSVLQLWPCPEGSSELMSYRGYEAIAQQLASWGYVTVSLSANGVTNQAIDLLVDERTRAALIRLHLSRWADWSGAGRDQSPEAVRAAPPADLSRVLLIGHSRGGDAANRAAMDSIVAPPDELDNAPVPVRWRIRGTILLGATAVGRNPVADVPSLSILPECDGDAKDLASQVYVDGTRDVGAGVALHSAVFLPGANHNFFNSEWTPGESAGPGADDVTDTTDPRCSAGSPHRMTAAEQRAAAAASFVAAARLFLDGDDRMRPFLDGTAPGAPARSHALGGSRAPLVIPAADLSVTGDGSLCRLSACGLVNSPHVLSGADPGRFGVSVSWSSPGRPVILRPAHPSVIDGATALTMRVVVPPNSIGTTFDVAVSDRAGRRSTLGRVQLNGLPGTELTKSAWAQEVRVPLTPAVDRRGITSLELVPRNADGRLWLLDAWGWRPGIPDPGTPTALRVDLQDANGSVEAGQLTVPARVAGTGVGVVFVTASGPNATRTSHAVTVRPGDSSIVVPIEGLVAGKYTITAVPLRNVVVGDYKSVVRMS
;
A
#
# COMPACT_ATOMS: atom_id res chain seq x y z
N MET A 1 7.65 28.62 -74.82
CA MET A 1 7.68 28.64 -73.34
C MET A 1 6.36 29.20 -72.86
N ARG A 2 5.56 28.37 -72.18
CA ARG A 2 4.12 28.53 -72.01
C ARG A 2 3.76 28.24 -70.55
N PHE A 3 2.89 29.10 -70.02
CA PHE A 3 1.94 28.91 -68.92
C PHE A 3 2.39 28.95 -67.45
N VAL A 4 1.89 30.01 -66.80
CA VAL A 4 1.39 30.15 -65.43
C VAL A 4 0.67 28.90 -64.91
N LYS A 5 0.86 28.54 -63.64
CA LYS A 5 -0.18 27.92 -62.80
C LYS A 5 0.04 28.17 -61.30
N ALA A 6 -1.04 28.60 -60.67
CA ALA A 6 -1.23 28.91 -59.26
C ALA A 6 -1.19 27.66 -58.36
N ILE A 7 -0.82 27.84 -57.09
CA ILE A 7 -1.17 26.91 -56.02
C ILE A 7 -2.02 27.66 -54.99
N VAL A 8 -3.18 27.07 -54.73
CA VAL A 8 -4.29 27.52 -53.91
C VAL A 8 -3.90 27.48 -52.43
N ALA A 9 -4.09 28.61 -51.72
CA ALA A 9 -4.09 28.65 -50.26
C ALA A 9 -5.43 28.09 -49.75
N GLY A 10 -5.43 26.84 -49.30
CA GLY A 10 -6.55 26.26 -48.55
C GLY A 10 -6.43 26.63 -47.08
N LEU A 11 -7.31 27.50 -46.58
CA LEU A 11 -7.53 27.67 -45.14
C LEU A 11 -8.12 26.37 -44.56
N CYS A 12 -7.28 25.54 -43.94
CA CYS A 12 -7.75 24.60 -42.93
C CYS A 12 -7.74 25.33 -41.58
N ALA A 13 -8.90 25.85 -41.18
CA ALA A 13 -9.15 26.23 -39.80
C ALA A 13 -9.18 24.94 -38.95
N GLY A 14 -7.99 24.49 -38.53
CA GLY A 14 -7.86 23.48 -37.50
C GLY A 14 -8.36 24.06 -36.18
N VAL A 15 -9.49 23.54 -35.70
CA VAL A 15 -9.91 23.71 -34.31
C VAL A 15 -8.78 23.11 -33.46
N LEU A 16 -7.95 23.97 -32.87
CA LEU A 16 -6.98 23.61 -31.85
C LEU A 16 -7.76 23.02 -30.68
N THR A 17 -7.82 21.68 -30.62
CA THR A 17 -8.20 20.95 -29.42
C THR A 17 -7.23 21.36 -28.33
N ALA A 18 -7.72 22.10 -27.33
CA ALA A 18 -6.97 22.38 -26.12
C ALA A 18 -6.56 21.03 -25.50
N VAL A 19 -5.27 20.71 -25.58
CA VAL A 19 -4.66 19.72 -24.70
C VAL A 19 -4.94 20.22 -23.28
N PRO A 20 -5.50 19.39 -22.37
CA PRO A 20 -5.69 19.83 -21.01
C PRO A 20 -4.33 20.27 -20.47
N SER A 21 -4.25 21.55 -20.10
CA SER A 21 -3.08 22.13 -19.46
C SER A 21 -2.67 21.22 -18.32
N GLN A 22 -1.42 20.75 -18.33
CA GLN A 22 -0.81 20.21 -17.11
C GLN A 22 -1.08 21.22 -16.00
N ALA A 23 -1.80 20.81 -14.98
CA ALA A 23 -1.87 21.60 -13.77
C ALA A 23 -0.44 21.63 -13.23
N SER A 24 0.25 22.76 -13.39
CA SER A 24 1.53 22.99 -12.74
C SER A 24 1.30 22.77 -11.25
N SER A 25 1.93 21.76 -10.66
CA SER A 25 1.94 21.64 -9.20
C SER A 25 2.66 22.88 -8.67
N SER A 26 1.92 23.80 -8.05
CA SER A 26 2.46 25.01 -7.43
C SER A 26 3.28 24.73 -6.16
N GLY A 27 3.63 23.46 -5.91
CA GLY A 27 4.40 22.99 -4.77
C GLY A 27 5.87 22.79 -5.13
N PRO A 28 6.77 22.78 -4.13
CA PRO A 28 8.15 22.38 -4.34
C PRO A 28 8.24 20.95 -4.89
N ASP A 29 9.15 20.74 -5.84
CA ASP A 29 9.39 19.40 -6.41
C ASP A 29 10.00 18.48 -5.34
N PRO A 30 9.32 17.39 -4.95
CA PRO A 30 9.84 16.49 -3.92
C PRO A 30 11.10 15.71 -4.35
N ALA A 31 11.43 15.70 -5.66
CA ALA A 31 12.68 15.13 -6.17
C ALA A 31 13.90 16.02 -5.92
N VAL A 32 13.70 17.31 -5.61
CA VAL A 32 14.80 18.25 -5.33
C VAL A 32 15.19 18.16 -3.86
N PRO A 33 16.49 18.13 -3.51
CA PRO A 33 16.94 18.20 -2.13
C PRO A 33 16.37 19.42 -1.39
N GLY A 34 16.04 19.24 -0.12
CA GLY A 34 15.57 20.31 0.74
C GLY A 34 16.68 21.27 1.17
N PRO A 35 16.35 22.31 1.94
CA PRO A 35 17.27 23.41 2.23
C PRO A 35 18.36 23.07 3.28
N TYR A 36 18.27 21.91 3.95
CA TYR A 36 19.19 21.56 5.02
C TYR A 36 20.34 20.67 4.50
N ALA A 37 21.55 20.97 4.94
CA ALA A 37 22.64 20.01 4.84
C ALA A 37 22.38 18.84 5.79
N THR A 38 22.93 17.66 5.51
CA THR A 38 22.74 16.46 6.34
C THR A 38 24.00 16.10 7.11
N VAL A 39 23.82 15.34 8.18
CA VAL A 39 24.87 14.63 8.93
C VAL A 39 24.41 13.18 9.11
N ALA A 40 25.35 12.24 9.10
CA ALA A 40 25.05 10.83 9.26
C ALA A 40 25.93 10.22 10.34
N GLY A 41 25.41 9.19 11.00
CA GLY A 41 26.11 8.39 11.99
C GLY A 41 25.37 7.09 12.26
N GLU A 42 25.89 6.27 13.16
CA GLU A 42 25.29 4.99 13.52
C GLU A 42 25.22 4.85 15.03
N TYR A 43 24.34 3.97 15.49
CA TYR A 43 24.41 3.44 16.83
C TYR A 43 24.32 1.92 16.81
N ASP A 44 24.97 1.31 17.79
CA ASP A 44 24.90 -0.11 18.10
C ASP A 44 24.64 -0.23 19.61
N LEU A 45 23.49 -0.78 19.98
CA LEU A 45 23.09 -0.97 21.37
C LEU A 45 23.21 -2.46 21.73
N PRO A 46 23.19 -2.82 23.03
CA PRO A 46 23.12 -4.22 23.42
C PRO A 46 21.98 -4.96 22.70
N PRO A 47 22.24 -6.17 22.17
CA PRO A 47 21.24 -6.94 21.44
C PRO A 47 20.09 -7.35 22.36
N VAL A 48 18.96 -7.68 21.75
CA VAL A 48 17.73 -8.06 22.46
C VAL A 48 17.24 -9.41 21.96
N VAL A 49 16.72 -10.23 22.87
CA VAL A 49 15.92 -11.39 22.49
C VAL A 49 14.51 -10.89 22.21
N LEU A 50 13.93 -11.21 21.06
CA LEU A 50 12.53 -10.91 20.76
C LEU A 50 11.67 -12.14 21.10
N PRO A 51 10.38 -11.95 21.45
CA PRO A 51 9.48 -13.09 21.61
C PRO A 51 9.50 -13.92 20.33
N GLU A 52 9.41 -15.25 20.44
CA GLU A 52 9.45 -16.20 19.32
C GLU A 52 10.81 -16.38 18.61
N LEU A 53 11.85 -15.65 18.99
CA LEU A 53 13.20 -15.84 18.46
C LEU A 53 14.11 -16.45 19.53
N ASP A 54 14.90 -17.45 19.14
CA ASP A 54 15.79 -18.17 20.04
C ASP A 54 17.08 -17.38 20.33
N GLU A 55 17.62 -16.70 19.31
CA GLU A 55 18.88 -15.96 19.38
C GLU A 55 18.66 -14.45 19.45
N PRO A 56 19.52 -13.70 20.18
CA PRO A 56 19.44 -12.25 20.20
C PRO A 56 19.58 -11.62 18.80
N VAL A 57 18.78 -10.58 18.57
CA VAL A 57 18.86 -9.73 17.38
C VAL A 57 19.55 -8.41 17.72
N GLU A 58 20.15 -7.82 16.70
CA GLU A 58 20.83 -6.54 16.81
C GLU A 58 19.89 -5.37 17.11
N MET A 59 20.36 -4.39 17.88
CA MET A 59 19.71 -3.09 18.09
C MET A 59 20.56 -1.99 17.44
N ARG A 60 20.73 -2.09 16.12
CA ARG A 60 21.61 -1.23 15.31
C ARG A 60 20.82 -0.40 14.31
N ALA A 61 21.26 0.85 14.07
CA ALA A 61 20.70 1.65 12.99
C ALA A 61 21.66 2.71 12.43
N LYS A 62 21.38 3.10 11.19
CA LYS A 62 21.94 4.30 10.54
C LYS A 62 21.03 5.49 10.81
N VAL A 63 21.58 6.58 11.33
CA VAL A 63 20.89 7.86 11.52
C VAL A 63 21.37 8.84 10.46
N VAL A 64 20.44 9.47 9.74
CA VAL A 64 20.73 10.62 8.87
C VAL A 64 19.80 11.76 9.29
N ALA A 65 20.37 12.92 9.64
CA ALA A 65 19.64 14.01 10.25
C ALA A 65 19.97 15.38 9.60
N PRO A 66 19.05 16.34 9.64
CA PRO A 66 19.31 17.70 9.17
C PRO A 66 20.27 18.43 10.11
N ARG A 67 21.15 19.26 9.54
CA ARG A 67 21.94 20.25 10.26
C ARG A 67 21.22 21.59 10.29
N GLY A 68 21.26 22.26 11.44
CA GLY A 68 20.74 23.62 11.59
C GLY A 68 19.23 23.75 11.77
N VAL A 69 18.49 22.65 11.93
CA VAL A 69 17.08 22.69 12.32
C VAL A 69 16.98 23.08 13.80
N THR A 70 16.14 24.07 14.10
CA THR A 70 15.85 24.52 15.46
C THR A 70 14.62 23.80 16.01
N GLY A 71 14.75 23.21 17.21
CA GLY A 71 13.65 22.51 17.89
C GLY A 71 13.44 21.06 17.43
N PRO A 72 12.37 20.41 17.92
CA PRO A 72 12.09 19.01 17.58
C PRO A 72 11.72 18.80 16.10
N ALA A 73 12.32 17.79 15.47
CA ALA A 73 12.11 17.43 14.07
C ALA A 73 11.34 16.09 13.95
N PRO A 74 10.44 15.90 12.96
CA PRO A 74 9.74 14.63 12.79
C PRO A 74 10.71 13.46 12.61
N LEU A 75 10.30 12.29 13.10
CA LEU A 75 11.07 11.06 12.99
C LEU A 75 10.55 10.20 11.85
N VAL A 76 11.45 9.74 10.99
CA VAL A 76 11.19 8.74 9.96
C VAL A 76 11.98 7.48 10.28
N VAL A 77 11.29 6.37 10.50
CA VAL A 77 11.91 5.08 10.78
C VAL A 77 11.82 4.21 9.53
N LEU A 78 12.94 3.70 9.03
CA LEU A 78 13.00 2.75 7.92
C LEU A 78 13.40 1.37 8.45
N VAL A 79 12.77 0.31 7.93
CA VAL A 79 13.19 -1.07 8.18
C VAL A 79 13.31 -1.84 6.88
N HIS A 80 14.39 -2.59 6.72
CA HIS A 80 14.62 -3.41 5.54
C HIS A 80 13.80 -4.71 5.57
N GLY A 81 13.63 -5.29 4.39
CA GLY A 81 12.97 -6.57 4.17
C GLY A 81 13.90 -7.77 4.23
N PHE A 82 13.49 -8.85 3.55
CA PHE A 82 14.25 -10.09 3.49
C PHE A 82 15.31 -10.02 2.39
N PHE A 83 16.56 -10.26 2.77
CA PHE A 83 17.70 -10.46 1.88
C PHE A 83 18.75 -11.30 2.63
N PRO A 84 19.69 -11.99 1.95
CA PRO A 84 20.81 -12.62 2.62
C PRO A 84 21.51 -11.71 3.63
N THR A 85 21.82 -12.27 4.80
CA THR A 85 22.30 -11.53 5.97
C THR A 85 23.82 -11.44 6.02
N CYS A 86 24.53 -12.40 5.42
CA CYS A 86 25.99 -12.47 5.43
C CYS A 86 26.52 -12.81 4.03
N TYR A 87 27.81 -12.60 3.81
CA TYR A 87 28.51 -13.00 2.60
C TYR A 87 29.96 -13.41 2.88
N GLY A 88 30.49 -14.33 2.07
CA GLY A 88 31.84 -14.88 2.21
C GLY A 88 32.17 -15.79 1.04
N ASP A 89 33.45 -15.90 0.68
CA ASP A 89 33.94 -16.75 -0.42
C ASP A 89 33.20 -16.54 -1.76
N GLY A 90 32.80 -15.30 -2.04
CA GLY A 90 32.07 -14.93 -3.26
C GLY A 90 30.58 -15.34 -3.27
N SER A 91 30.03 -15.79 -2.14
CA SER A 91 28.66 -16.26 -2.00
C SER A 91 27.89 -15.47 -0.93
N VAL A 92 26.56 -15.49 -1.03
CA VAL A 92 25.65 -15.01 0.02
C VAL A 92 25.30 -16.15 0.98
N LEU A 93 25.11 -15.81 2.25
CA LEU A 93 24.82 -16.74 3.33
C LEU A 93 23.59 -16.24 4.11
N GLN A 94 22.61 -17.11 4.28
CA GLN A 94 21.46 -16.87 5.16
C GLN A 94 21.78 -17.43 6.55
N LEU A 95 22.58 -16.69 7.32
CA LEU A 95 23.02 -17.08 8.65
C LEU A 95 23.03 -15.88 9.60
N TRP A 96 22.79 -16.13 10.88
CA TRP A 96 22.91 -15.11 11.92
C TRP A 96 23.29 -15.75 13.26
N PRO A 97 24.26 -15.18 14.01
CA PRO A 97 25.23 -14.17 13.56
C PRO A 97 26.08 -14.66 12.38
N CYS A 98 26.78 -13.75 11.68
CA CYS A 98 27.66 -14.15 10.59
C CYS A 98 28.81 -15.03 11.11
N PRO A 99 29.06 -16.20 10.50
CA PRO A 99 30.14 -17.09 10.92
C PRO A 99 31.51 -16.45 10.72
N GLU A 100 32.51 -16.94 11.46
CA GLU A 100 33.90 -16.53 11.29
C GLU A 100 34.34 -16.67 9.81
N GLY A 101 35.07 -15.68 9.31
CA GLY A 101 35.49 -15.62 7.90
C GLY A 101 34.45 -15.05 6.93
N SER A 102 33.22 -14.79 7.39
CA SER A 102 32.20 -14.09 6.61
C SER A 102 31.97 -12.65 7.11
N SER A 103 31.31 -11.83 6.31
CA SER A 103 30.95 -10.45 6.61
C SER A 103 29.44 -10.26 6.60
N GLU A 104 28.95 -9.32 7.41
CA GLU A 104 27.54 -8.95 7.42
C GLU A 104 27.18 -8.12 6.18
N LEU A 105 26.06 -8.48 5.56
CA LEU A 105 25.43 -7.70 4.51
C LEU A 105 24.55 -6.64 5.19
N MET A 106 25.07 -5.41 5.28
CA MET A 106 24.51 -4.34 6.12
C MET A 106 23.30 -3.65 5.47
N SER A 107 22.23 -4.42 5.21
CA SER A 107 21.02 -4.01 4.50
C SER A 107 20.45 -2.65 4.94
N TYR A 108 20.55 -2.29 6.21
CA TYR A 108 20.07 -1.00 6.73
C TYR A 108 20.82 0.23 6.19
N ARG A 109 22.06 0.07 5.73
CA ARG A 109 22.86 1.17 5.13
C ARG A 109 22.41 1.53 3.72
N GLY A 110 21.83 0.59 2.98
CA GLY A 110 21.54 0.79 1.56
C GLY A 110 20.40 1.75 1.24
N TYR A 111 19.73 2.31 2.26
CA TYR A 111 18.75 3.39 2.12
C TYR A 111 19.36 4.78 2.36
N GLU A 112 20.67 4.91 2.56
CA GLU A 112 21.31 6.17 2.96
C GLU A 112 20.99 7.33 2.00
N ALA A 113 20.99 7.11 0.68
CA ALA A 113 20.64 8.16 -0.29
C ALA A 113 19.19 8.67 -0.12
N ILE A 114 18.24 7.76 0.11
CA ILE A 114 16.83 8.11 0.36
C ILE A 114 16.69 8.84 1.71
N ALA A 115 17.40 8.35 2.74
CA ALA A 115 17.44 8.95 4.06
C ALA A 115 18.04 10.36 4.03
N GLN A 116 19.10 10.60 3.24
CA GLN A 116 19.67 11.92 3.00
C GLN A 116 18.67 12.87 2.32
N GLN A 117 17.92 12.39 1.34
CA GLN A 117 16.88 13.19 0.69
C GLN A 117 15.81 13.64 1.70
N LEU A 118 15.28 12.74 2.53
CA LEU A 118 14.35 13.08 3.61
C LEU A 118 14.98 14.03 4.63
N ALA A 119 16.21 13.76 5.08
CA ALA A 119 16.90 14.60 6.05
C ALA A 119 17.16 16.02 5.53
N SER A 120 17.42 16.18 4.23
CA SER A 120 17.58 17.50 3.62
C SER A 120 16.32 18.36 3.71
N TRP A 121 15.15 17.74 3.86
CA TRP A 121 13.85 18.41 4.08
C TRP A 121 13.52 18.66 5.56
N GLY A 122 14.40 18.28 6.48
CA GLY A 122 14.25 18.57 7.91
C GLY A 122 13.76 17.40 8.77
N TYR A 123 13.76 16.17 8.24
CA TYR A 123 13.35 14.97 8.99
C TYR A 123 14.55 14.24 9.61
N VAL A 124 14.44 13.80 10.85
CA VAL A 124 15.41 12.85 11.41
C VAL A 124 15.05 11.46 10.89
N THR A 125 15.98 10.81 10.22
CA THR A 125 15.77 9.46 9.67
C THR A 125 16.60 8.44 10.43
N VAL A 126 16.03 7.26 10.65
CA VAL A 126 16.70 6.13 11.29
C VAL A 126 16.37 4.85 10.54
N SER A 127 17.38 4.23 9.91
CA SER A 127 17.26 2.98 9.15
C SER A 127 17.77 1.82 10.00
N LEU A 128 16.85 0.93 10.38
CA LEU A 128 17.05 -0.16 11.33
C LEU A 128 17.63 -1.40 10.66
N SER A 129 18.60 -2.02 11.33
CA SER A 129 19.05 -3.38 11.00
C SER A 129 18.05 -4.40 11.56
N ALA A 130 17.76 -5.43 10.77
CA ALA A 130 16.86 -6.51 11.11
C ALA A 130 17.31 -7.85 10.47
N ASN A 131 18.63 -8.02 10.30
CA ASN A 131 19.26 -9.24 9.81
C ASN A 131 19.00 -10.41 10.77
N GLY A 132 19.09 -10.18 12.08
CA GLY A 132 18.78 -11.20 13.08
C GLY A 132 17.35 -11.74 13.02
N VAL A 133 16.37 -10.86 12.74
CA VAL A 133 14.99 -11.27 12.49
C VAL A 133 14.88 -12.04 11.18
N THR A 134 15.49 -11.51 10.11
CA THR A 134 15.44 -12.08 8.76
C THR A 134 15.94 -13.52 8.69
N ASN A 135 16.96 -13.87 9.48
CA ASN A 135 17.49 -15.24 9.52
C ASN A 135 16.61 -16.21 10.32
N GLN A 136 16.04 -15.74 11.45
CA GLN A 136 15.34 -16.61 12.39
C GLN A 136 13.85 -16.78 12.04
N ALA A 137 13.20 -15.72 11.56
CA ALA A 137 11.77 -15.68 11.28
C ALA A 137 11.46 -16.01 9.81
N ILE A 138 11.54 -17.30 9.46
CA ILE A 138 11.20 -17.75 8.11
C ILE A 138 9.68 -17.72 7.85
N ASP A 139 8.85 -18.00 8.87
CA ASP A 139 7.40 -17.80 8.77
C ASP A 139 7.08 -16.30 8.76
N LEU A 140 6.28 -15.87 7.77
CA LEU A 140 6.01 -14.46 7.51
C LEU A 140 5.23 -13.76 8.63
N LEU A 141 4.38 -14.48 9.37
CA LEU A 141 3.68 -13.89 10.53
C LEU A 141 4.67 -13.63 11.66
N VAL A 142 5.56 -14.60 11.93
CA VAL A 142 6.62 -14.43 12.94
C VAL A 142 7.54 -13.28 12.56
N ASP A 143 7.93 -13.15 11.29
CA ASP A 143 8.75 -12.04 10.79
C ASP A 143 8.06 -10.70 11.00
N GLU A 144 6.79 -10.56 10.57
CA GLU A 144 5.99 -9.35 10.73
C GLU A 144 5.93 -8.91 12.20
N ARG A 145 5.62 -9.84 13.12
CA ARG A 145 5.49 -9.54 14.56
C ARG A 145 6.80 -9.13 15.18
N THR A 146 7.84 -9.95 15.00
CA THR A 146 9.14 -9.73 15.65
C THR A 146 9.83 -8.48 15.10
N ARG A 147 9.74 -8.23 13.79
CA ARG A 147 10.25 -7.01 13.16
C ARG A 147 9.48 -5.76 13.60
N ALA A 148 8.15 -5.86 13.80
CA ALA A 148 7.35 -4.78 14.35
C ALA A 148 7.69 -4.48 15.83
N ALA A 149 7.93 -5.51 16.63
CA ALA A 149 8.41 -5.37 18.00
C ALA A 149 9.78 -4.67 18.03
N LEU A 150 10.70 -5.04 17.12
CA LEU A 150 12.00 -4.38 16.97
C LEU A 150 11.84 -2.88 16.65
N ILE A 151 10.97 -2.50 15.71
CA ILE A 151 10.65 -1.09 15.42
C ILE A 151 10.20 -0.36 16.70
N ARG A 152 9.29 -0.96 17.48
CA ARG A 152 8.73 -0.36 18.70
C ARG A 152 9.76 -0.24 19.82
N LEU A 153 10.71 -1.18 19.93
CA LEU A 153 11.85 -1.06 20.85
C LEU A 153 12.76 0.12 20.48
N HIS A 154 13.04 0.32 19.20
CA HIS A 154 13.78 1.50 18.75
C HIS A 154 13.01 2.80 19.03
N LEU A 155 11.71 2.85 18.74
CA LEU A 155 10.87 4.01 19.06
C LEU A 155 10.86 4.34 20.56
N SER A 156 10.88 3.33 21.43
CA SER A 156 11.04 3.52 22.87
C SER A 156 12.36 4.20 23.24
N ARG A 157 13.48 3.76 22.64
CA ARG A 157 14.79 4.41 22.83
C ARG A 157 14.78 5.85 22.34
N TRP A 158 14.21 6.11 21.17
CA TRP A 158 14.06 7.46 20.64
C TRP A 158 13.17 8.35 21.53
N ALA A 159 12.15 7.79 22.18
CA ALA A 159 11.31 8.51 23.13
C ALA A 159 12.12 8.94 24.37
N ASP A 160 13.02 8.08 24.86
CA ASP A 160 13.92 8.42 25.96
C ASP A 160 14.95 9.50 25.56
N TRP A 161 15.57 9.32 24.38
CA TRP A 161 16.59 10.23 23.85
C TRP A 161 16.05 11.59 23.39
N SER A 162 14.74 11.69 23.19
CA SER A 162 14.06 12.97 22.91
C SER A 162 13.75 13.75 24.19
N GLY A 163 13.85 13.11 25.36
CA GLY A 163 13.65 13.72 26.67
C GLY A 163 14.89 13.65 27.56
N ALA A 164 14.71 13.21 28.80
CA ALA A 164 15.76 13.21 29.82
C ALA A 164 16.96 12.28 29.52
N GLY A 165 16.80 11.29 28.63
CA GLY A 165 17.85 10.35 28.26
C GLY A 165 18.80 10.86 27.17
N ARG A 166 18.62 12.09 26.68
CA ARG A 166 19.37 12.63 25.53
C ARG A 166 20.88 12.66 25.73
N ASP A 167 21.37 13.07 26.89
CA ASP A 167 22.81 13.18 27.14
C ASP A 167 23.52 11.82 27.10
N GLN A 168 22.78 10.75 27.43
CA GLN A 168 23.24 9.37 27.42
C GLN A 168 23.00 8.67 26.06
N SER A 169 22.36 9.34 25.10
CA SER A 169 22.08 8.77 23.78
C SER A 169 23.37 8.59 22.96
N PRO A 170 23.37 7.73 21.93
CA PRO A 170 24.50 7.62 21.01
C PRO A 170 24.91 8.95 20.37
N GLU A 171 26.16 9.08 19.96
CA GLU A 171 26.68 10.32 19.34
C GLU A 171 25.85 10.76 18.13
N ALA A 172 25.48 9.82 17.26
CA ALA A 172 24.65 10.09 16.09
C ALA A 172 23.28 10.69 16.45
N VAL A 173 22.72 10.33 17.61
CA VAL A 173 21.44 10.85 18.11
C VAL A 173 21.63 12.23 18.75
N ARG A 174 22.71 12.46 19.49
CA ARG A 174 23.06 13.79 20.04
C ARG A 174 23.34 14.81 18.94
N ALA A 175 23.92 14.38 17.83
CA ALA A 175 24.22 15.23 16.67
C ALA A 175 22.97 15.60 15.84
N ALA A 176 21.87 14.85 15.97
CA ALA A 176 20.58 15.16 15.37
C ALA A 176 19.78 16.15 16.23
N PRO A 177 18.85 16.95 15.68
CA PRO A 177 17.86 17.65 16.51
C PRO A 177 17.02 16.65 17.33
N PRO A 178 16.41 17.07 18.46
CA PRO A 178 15.44 16.24 19.17
C PRO A 178 14.37 15.68 18.24
N ALA A 179 13.97 14.43 18.42
CA ALA A 179 12.91 13.86 17.61
C ALA A 179 11.53 14.25 18.18
N ASP A 180 10.63 14.65 17.29
CA ASP A 180 9.23 14.92 17.58
C ASP A 180 8.42 13.63 17.40
N LEU A 181 8.22 12.90 18.50
CA LEU A 181 7.50 11.63 18.45
C LEU A 181 5.99 11.78 18.27
N SER A 182 5.44 13.00 18.24
CA SER A 182 4.05 13.21 17.81
C SER A 182 3.88 13.15 16.27
N ARG A 183 5.00 13.15 15.53
CA ARG A 183 5.07 13.08 14.07
C ARG A 183 6.05 12.00 13.63
N VAL A 184 5.61 10.75 13.70
CA VAL A 184 6.41 9.59 13.23
C VAL A 184 5.87 9.05 11.90
N LEU A 185 6.76 8.84 10.94
CA LEU A 185 6.51 8.09 9.70
C LEU A 185 7.26 6.76 9.76
N LEU A 186 6.57 5.66 9.48
CA LEU A 186 7.21 4.35 9.34
C LEU A 186 7.35 3.99 7.86
N ILE A 187 8.51 3.51 7.46
CA ILE A 187 8.80 3.05 6.11
C ILE A 187 9.32 1.63 6.21
N GLY A 188 8.78 0.74 5.38
CA GLY A 188 9.22 -0.63 5.34
C GLY A 188 9.31 -1.15 3.91
N HIS A 189 10.34 -1.94 3.63
CA HIS A 189 10.54 -2.60 2.35
C HIS A 189 10.22 -4.10 2.45
N SER A 190 9.43 -4.66 1.53
CA SER A 190 9.12 -6.10 1.48
C SER A 190 8.48 -6.58 2.79
N ARG A 191 9.02 -7.60 3.45
CA ARG A 191 8.59 -7.99 4.81
C ARG A 191 8.64 -6.84 5.83
N GLY A 192 9.59 -5.92 5.66
CA GLY A 192 9.68 -4.69 6.45
C GLY A 192 8.45 -3.79 6.29
N GLY A 193 7.79 -3.80 5.13
CA GLY A 193 6.54 -3.06 4.89
C GLY A 193 5.40 -3.60 5.74
N ASP A 194 5.25 -4.93 5.79
CA ASP A 194 4.26 -5.57 6.67
C ASP A 194 4.55 -5.24 8.14
N ALA A 195 5.81 -5.30 8.55
CA ALA A 195 6.23 -4.92 9.90
C ALA A 195 5.99 -3.44 10.24
N ALA A 196 6.15 -2.52 9.28
CA ALA A 196 5.86 -1.10 9.47
C ALA A 196 4.35 -0.86 9.65
N ASN A 197 3.52 -1.52 8.84
CA ASN A 197 2.06 -1.51 9.01
C ASN A 197 1.65 -2.10 10.37
N ARG A 198 2.26 -3.23 10.74
CA ARG A 198 2.03 -3.89 12.03
C ARG A 198 2.46 -3.02 13.22
N ALA A 199 3.63 -2.41 13.18
CA ALA A 199 4.08 -1.51 14.25
C ALA A 199 3.15 -0.30 14.41
N ALA A 200 2.57 0.21 13.31
CA ALA A 200 1.52 1.24 13.38
C ALA A 200 0.27 0.73 14.09
N MET A 201 -0.20 -0.48 13.75
CA MET A 201 -1.32 -1.14 14.40
C MET A 201 -1.08 -1.35 15.91
N ASP A 202 0.06 -1.93 16.26
CA ASP A 202 0.45 -2.25 17.65
C ASP A 202 0.68 -0.99 18.50
N SER A 203 0.95 0.14 17.86
CA SER A 203 1.02 1.45 18.53
C SER A 203 -0.35 2.04 18.86
N ILE A 204 -1.41 1.60 18.19
CA ILE A 204 -2.79 2.02 18.42
C ILE A 204 -3.48 1.06 19.39
N VAL A 205 -3.42 -0.25 19.08
CA VAL A 205 -4.01 -1.32 19.88
C VAL A 205 -2.93 -2.31 20.24
N ALA A 206 -2.49 -2.24 21.49
CA ALA A 206 -1.38 -3.05 22.00
C ALA A 206 -1.60 -4.55 21.73
N PRO A 207 -0.54 -5.29 21.40
CA PRO A 207 -0.60 -6.74 21.29
C PRO A 207 -0.80 -7.42 22.65
N PRO A 208 -1.21 -8.70 22.65
CA PRO A 208 -1.09 -9.56 23.82
C PRO A 208 0.33 -9.49 24.41
N ASP A 209 0.43 -9.52 25.74
CA ASP A 209 1.70 -9.39 26.48
C ASP A 209 2.74 -10.44 26.05
N GLU A 210 2.30 -11.59 25.54
CA GLU A 210 3.15 -12.70 25.07
C GLU A 210 3.93 -12.36 23.79
N LEU A 211 3.46 -11.37 23.01
CA LEU A 211 4.04 -10.98 21.72
C LEU A 211 4.96 -9.77 21.82
N ASP A 212 5.13 -9.21 23.03
CA ASP A 212 6.07 -8.15 23.36
C ASP A 212 6.91 -8.55 24.58
N ASN A 213 8.23 -8.36 24.55
CA ASN A 213 9.10 -8.67 25.69
C ASN A 213 8.68 -8.02 27.02
N ALA A 214 7.98 -6.87 26.94
CA ALA A 214 7.26 -6.20 28.00
C ALA A 214 6.36 -5.11 27.36
N PRO A 215 5.22 -4.73 27.96
CA PRO A 215 4.41 -3.61 27.48
C PRO A 215 5.24 -2.33 27.43
N VAL A 216 5.57 -1.87 26.23
CA VAL A 216 6.24 -0.58 26.03
C VAL A 216 5.17 0.51 26.03
N PRO A 217 5.18 1.46 26.99
CA PRO A 217 4.26 2.59 26.95
C PRO A 217 4.47 3.38 25.65
N VAL A 218 3.44 3.43 24.80
CA VAL A 218 3.48 4.14 23.53
C VAL A 218 3.57 5.63 23.82
N ARG A 219 4.72 6.23 23.51
CA ARG A 219 5.03 7.67 23.67
C ARG A 219 5.21 8.36 22.32
N TRP A 220 4.60 7.80 21.29
CA TRP A 220 4.70 8.26 19.92
C TRP A 220 3.33 8.19 19.22
N ARG A 221 3.18 8.94 18.13
CA ARG A 221 2.04 8.88 17.23
C ARG A 221 2.53 8.62 15.82
N ILE A 222 2.14 7.47 15.28
CA ILE A 222 2.37 7.15 13.87
C ILE A 222 1.37 7.98 13.05
N ARG A 223 1.89 8.84 12.18
CA ARG A 223 1.12 9.77 11.34
C ARG A 223 1.03 9.32 9.89
N GLY A 224 1.83 8.34 9.49
CA GLY A 224 1.65 7.63 8.24
C GLY A 224 2.60 6.45 8.11
N THR A 225 2.38 5.65 7.06
CA THR A 225 3.26 4.55 6.66
C THR A 225 3.62 4.62 5.17
N ILE A 226 4.80 4.12 4.82
CA ILE A 226 5.21 3.87 3.43
C ILE A 226 5.59 2.39 3.31
N LEU A 227 4.95 1.70 2.37
CA LEU A 227 4.99 0.26 2.17
C LEU A 227 5.61 0.01 0.79
N LEU A 228 6.92 -0.14 0.75
CA LEU A 228 7.67 -0.36 -0.48
C LEU A 228 7.68 -1.87 -0.80
N GLY A 229 7.03 -2.30 -1.88
CA GLY A 229 7.06 -3.71 -2.31
C GLY A 229 6.64 -4.71 -1.21
N ALA A 230 5.83 -4.28 -0.24
CA ALA A 230 5.41 -5.09 0.90
C ALA A 230 4.66 -6.36 0.49
N THR A 231 4.89 -7.43 1.25
CA THR A 231 4.36 -8.78 1.02
C THR A 231 2.86 -8.92 1.30
N ALA A 232 2.33 -8.05 2.16
CA ALA A 232 0.92 -7.94 2.56
C ALA A 232 0.24 -9.26 2.95
N VAL A 233 0.95 -10.11 3.68
CA VAL A 233 0.52 -11.49 3.98
C VAL A 233 -0.74 -11.50 4.85
N GLY A 234 -0.75 -10.69 5.91
CA GLY A 234 -1.90 -10.56 6.81
C GLY A 234 -3.08 -9.80 6.22
N ARG A 235 -2.91 -9.10 5.09
CA ARG A 235 -3.95 -8.28 4.41
C ARG A 235 -4.68 -7.35 5.37
N ASN A 236 -3.92 -6.73 6.27
CA ASN A 236 -4.45 -6.08 7.45
C ASN A 236 -4.13 -4.58 7.44
N PRO A 237 -4.77 -3.77 6.58
CA PRO A 237 -4.50 -2.34 6.53
C PRO A 237 -4.94 -1.63 7.81
N VAL A 238 -4.09 -0.74 8.32
CA VAL A 238 -4.45 0.19 9.38
C VAL A 238 -5.17 1.40 8.77
N ALA A 239 -6.48 1.26 8.52
CA ALA A 239 -7.25 2.20 7.70
C ALA A 239 -7.45 3.62 8.30
N ASP A 240 -7.05 3.84 9.54
CA ASP A 240 -7.08 5.16 10.19
C ASP A 240 -5.70 5.85 10.20
N VAL A 241 -4.66 5.21 9.65
CA VAL A 241 -3.31 5.78 9.50
C VAL A 241 -3.04 5.98 8.01
N PRO A 242 -2.77 7.21 7.54
CA PRO A 242 -2.46 7.45 6.13
C PRO A 242 -1.33 6.56 5.63
N SER A 243 -1.44 6.02 4.42
CA SER A 243 -0.43 5.11 3.87
C SER A 243 -0.11 5.39 2.41
N LEU A 244 1.12 5.04 2.03
CA LEU A 244 1.58 5.02 0.64
C LEU A 244 2.18 3.64 0.32
N SER A 245 1.58 2.93 -0.61
CA SER A 245 2.16 1.72 -1.21
C SER A 245 2.95 2.07 -2.46
N ILE A 246 4.21 1.65 -2.55
CA ILE A 246 5.02 1.71 -3.78
C ILE A 246 5.01 0.33 -4.43
N LEU A 247 4.65 0.28 -5.72
CA LEU A 247 4.48 -0.95 -6.50
C LEU A 247 5.51 -0.98 -7.65
N PRO A 248 6.63 -1.71 -7.53
CA PRO A 248 7.61 -1.84 -8.61
C PRO A 248 7.06 -2.73 -9.73
N GLU A 249 7.00 -2.26 -10.98
CA GLU A 249 6.38 -3.05 -12.10
C GLU A 249 7.05 -4.41 -12.30
N CYS A 250 8.36 -4.47 -12.11
CA CYS A 250 9.17 -5.64 -12.35
C CYS A 250 9.74 -6.22 -11.05
N ASP A 251 8.90 -6.23 -10.01
CA ASP A 251 9.13 -6.89 -8.74
C ASP A 251 9.17 -8.42 -8.94
N GLY A 252 10.34 -9.02 -8.69
CA GLY A 252 10.60 -10.45 -8.82
C GLY A 252 10.38 -11.24 -7.52
N ASP A 253 10.47 -10.58 -6.36
CA ASP A 253 10.24 -11.20 -5.05
C ASP A 253 8.74 -11.18 -4.67
N ALA A 254 8.08 -10.03 -4.82
CA ALA A 254 6.65 -9.82 -4.58
C ALA A 254 5.88 -9.64 -5.90
N LYS A 255 5.96 -10.65 -6.78
CA LYS A 255 5.47 -10.62 -8.17
C LYS A 255 4.00 -10.24 -8.36
N ASP A 256 3.16 -10.43 -7.34
CA ASP A 256 1.73 -10.07 -7.39
C ASP A 256 1.44 -8.62 -7.01
N LEU A 257 2.47 -7.86 -6.62
CA LEU A 257 2.38 -6.49 -6.09
C LEU A 257 1.37 -6.38 -4.93
N ALA A 258 1.42 -7.37 -4.02
CA ALA A 258 0.47 -7.53 -2.91
C ALA A 258 0.23 -6.26 -2.08
N SER A 259 1.20 -5.35 -2.00
CA SER A 259 1.06 -4.02 -1.40
C SER A 259 -0.15 -3.21 -1.84
N GLN A 260 -0.72 -3.50 -3.01
CA GLN A 260 -1.96 -2.89 -3.48
C GLN A 260 -3.15 -3.14 -2.52
N VAL A 261 -3.12 -4.23 -1.73
CA VAL A 261 -4.15 -4.54 -0.73
C VAL A 261 -4.22 -3.49 0.39
N TYR A 262 -3.11 -2.84 0.72
CA TYR A 262 -3.08 -1.80 1.75
C TYR A 262 -3.80 -0.51 1.33
N VAL A 263 -4.15 -0.40 0.05
CA VAL A 263 -5.09 0.62 -0.43
C VAL A 263 -6.48 0.00 -0.56
N ASP A 264 -6.64 -1.09 -1.32
CA ASP A 264 -7.96 -1.60 -1.64
C ASP A 264 -8.74 -2.13 -0.42
N GLY A 265 -8.05 -2.73 0.55
CA GLY A 265 -8.67 -3.28 1.75
C GLY A 265 -9.19 -2.22 2.72
N THR A 266 -8.73 -0.96 2.60
CA THR A 266 -9.16 0.15 3.47
C THR A 266 -10.61 0.53 3.26
N ARG A 267 -11.16 0.23 2.07
CA ARG A 267 -12.57 0.48 1.70
C ARG A 267 -13.55 -0.10 2.71
N ASP A 268 -13.25 -1.28 3.24
CA ASP A 268 -14.22 -2.08 3.98
C ASP A 268 -14.01 -2.01 5.51
N VAL A 269 -12.81 -1.60 5.96
CA VAL A 269 -12.39 -1.76 7.36
C VAL A 269 -12.30 -0.45 8.17
N GLY A 270 -12.27 0.72 7.53
CA GLY A 270 -12.13 2.02 8.22
C GLY A 270 -13.19 3.05 7.83
N ALA A 271 -13.13 4.23 8.44
CA ALA A 271 -14.08 5.33 8.17
C ALA A 271 -13.87 6.01 6.80
N GLY A 272 -12.82 5.64 6.06
CA GLY A 272 -12.49 6.19 4.75
C GLY A 272 -11.96 7.64 4.80
N VAL A 273 -11.50 8.10 5.96
CA VAL A 273 -11.00 9.47 6.16
C VAL A 273 -9.53 9.58 5.76
N ALA A 274 -8.68 8.68 6.26
CA ALA A 274 -7.25 8.65 5.98
C ALA A 274 -6.99 8.44 4.47
N LEU A 275 -5.96 9.12 3.95
CA LEU A 275 -5.53 8.92 2.56
C LEU A 275 -4.69 7.65 2.47
N HIS A 276 -5.08 6.75 1.56
CA HIS A 276 -4.32 5.56 1.22
C HIS A 276 -3.99 5.59 -0.27
N SER A 277 -2.72 5.75 -0.58
CA SER A 277 -2.21 5.95 -1.93
C SER A 277 -1.46 4.72 -2.43
N ALA A 278 -1.58 4.43 -3.73
CA ALA A 278 -0.69 3.51 -4.43
C ALA A 278 0.05 4.29 -5.51
N VAL A 279 1.37 4.10 -5.59
CA VAL A 279 2.23 4.61 -6.66
C VAL A 279 2.85 3.43 -7.40
N PHE A 280 2.49 3.28 -8.68
CA PHE A 280 3.05 2.31 -9.59
C PHE A 280 4.31 2.87 -10.25
N LEU A 281 5.43 2.14 -10.17
CA LEU A 281 6.73 2.50 -10.72
C LEU A 281 7.10 1.58 -11.90
N PRO A 282 6.84 2.01 -13.15
CA PRO A 282 7.21 1.25 -14.34
C PRO A 282 8.70 0.93 -14.40
N GLY A 283 9.07 -0.29 -14.78
CA GLY A 283 10.45 -0.74 -14.92
C GLY A 283 11.27 -0.89 -13.62
N ALA A 284 10.68 -0.65 -12.45
CA ALA A 284 11.39 -0.76 -11.18
C ALA A 284 11.52 -2.23 -10.70
N ASN A 285 12.67 -2.52 -10.10
CA ASN A 285 13.10 -3.78 -9.49
C ASN A 285 12.86 -3.75 -7.98
N HIS A 286 12.58 -4.91 -7.38
CA HIS A 286 12.41 -4.98 -5.92
C HIS A 286 13.68 -4.57 -5.19
N ASN A 287 14.84 -5.09 -5.60
CA ASN A 287 16.07 -4.94 -4.83
C ASN A 287 16.74 -3.58 -5.00
N PHE A 288 16.53 -2.90 -6.14
CA PHE A 288 17.37 -1.76 -6.52
C PHE A 288 17.09 -0.48 -5.71
N PHE A 289 16.04 -0.48 -4.88
CA PHE A 289 15.81 0.57 -3.89
C PHE A 289 16.83 0.55 -2.74
N ASN A 290 17.55 -0.56 -2.57
CA ASN A 290 18.58 -0.75 -1.56
C ASN A 290 19.95 -0.95 -2.24
N SER A 291 20.91 -0.05 -2.02
CA SER A 291 22.22 -0.16 -2.66
C SER A 291 23.00 -1.39 -2.20
N GLU A 292 22.76 -1.89 -0.99
CA GLU A 292 23.39 -3.12 -0.47
C GLU A 292 22.79 -4.39 -1.10
N TRP A 293 21.67 -4.30 -1.83
CA TRP A 293 21.09 -5.43 -2.55
C TRP A 293 21.32 -5.34 -4.06
N THR A 294 21.85 -4.20 -4.53
CA THR A 294 21.98 -3.87 -5.95
C THR A 294 23.30 -4.43 -6.52
N PRO A 295 23.27 -5.23 -7.61
CA PRO A 295 24.48 -5.68 -8.29
C PRO A 295 25.37 -4.51 -8.73
N GLY A 296 26.66 -4.57 -8.45
CA GLY A 296 27.64 -3.55 -8.81
C GLY A 296 27.69 -2.33 -7.88
N GLU A 297 26.80 -2.24 -6.89
CA GLU A 297 26.82 -1.20 -5.86
C GLU A 297 27.01 -1.77 -4.44
N SER A 298 26.48 -2.96 -4.17
CA SER A 298 26.58 -3.63 -2.87
C SER A 298 28.02 -3.93 -2.46
N ALA A 299 28.29 -3.89 -1.16
CA ALA A 299 29.56 -4.36 -0.59
C ALA A 299 29.73 -5.90 -0.70
N GLY A 300 28.61 -6.63 -0.74
CA GLY A 300 28.55 -8.07 -0.98
C GLY A 300 27.92 -8.39 -2.33
N PRO A 301 27.57 -9.67 -2.60
CA PRO A 301 26.81 -9.99 -3.81
C PRO A 301 25.39 -9.41 -3.73
N GLY A 302 25.05 -8.56 -4.69
CA GLY A 302 23.68 -8.10 -4.94
C GLY A 302 22.91 -9.05 -5.87
N ALA A 303 21.60 -8.85 -5.99
CA ALA A 303 20.74 -9.67 -6.85
C ALA A 303 19.76 -8.83 -7.67
N ASP A 304 19.68 -9.12 -8.97
CA ASP A 304 18.51 -8.77 -9.77
C ASP A 304 17.49 -9.92 -9.62
N ASP A 305 16.37 -9.65 -8.97
CA ASP A 305 15.33 -10.63 -8.65
C ASP A 305 14.46 -11.01 -9.86
N VAL A 306 14.68 -10.39 -11.03
CA VAL A 306 14.05 -10.82 -12.28
C VAL A 306 14.86 -11.91 -12.95
N THR A 307 14.37 -13.15 -12.81
CA THR A 307 15.03 -14.35 -13.36
C THR A 307 14.77 -14.58 -14.85
N ASP A 308 13.71 -14.01 -15.41
CA ASP A 308 13.41 -14.13 -16.84
C ASP A 308 14.19 -13.07 -17.63
N THR A 309 15.22 -13.54 -18.32
CA THR A 309 16.14 -12.70 -19.11
C THR A 309 15.63 -12.38 -20.50
N THR A 310 14.44 -12.87 -20.88
CA THR A 310 13.85 -12.67 -22.20
C THR A 310 12.71 -11.66 -22.22
N ASP A 311 12.22 -11.25 -21.04
CA ASP A 311 11.11 -10.30 -20.97
C ASP A 311 11.49 -8.91 -21.52
N PRO A 312 10.74 -8.35 -22.47
CA PRO A 312 11.12 -7.11 -23.14
C PRO A 312 11.03 -5.87 -22.25
N ARG A 313 10.37 -5.93 -21.10
CA ARG A 313 10.24 -4.80 -20.15
C ARG A 313 11.15 -4.95 -18.94
N CYS A 314 11.23 -6.16 -18.41
CA CYS A 314 11.85 -6.44 -17.13
C CYS A 314 13.23 -7.10 -17.24
N SER A 315 13.64 -7.64 -18.39
CA SER A 315 15.02 -8.14 -18.49
C SER A 315 16.07 -7.04 -18.25
N ALA A 316 17.19 -7.42 -17.65
CA ALA A 316 18.32 -6.52 -17.47
C ALA A 316 18.77 -5.95 -18.82
N GLY A 317 18.98 -4.62 -18.87
CA GLY A 317 19.35 -3.91 -20.10
C GLY A 317 18.17 -3.54 -21.01
N SER A 318 16.93 -3.92 -20.68
CA SER A 318 15.76 -3.39 -21.38
C SER A 318 15.72 -1.86 -21.31
N PRO A 319 15.40 -1.15 -22.41
CA PRO A 319 15.24 0.31 -22.39
C PRO A 319 14.02 0.77 -21.58
N HIS A 320 13.16 -0.16 -21.15
CA HIS A 320 12.02 0.12 -20.28
C HIS A 320 12.32 -0.13 -18.80
N ARG A 321 13.47 -0.73 -18.48
CA ARG A 321 13.91 -0.96 -17.10
C ARG A 321 14.53 0.32 -16.55
N MET A 322 14.10 0.74 -15.36
CA MET A 322 14.74 1.84 -14.66
C MET A 322 16.12 1.40 -14.15
N THR A 323 17.11 2.26 -14.25
CA THR A 323 18.40 2.08 -13.56
C THR A 323 18.20 2.12 -12.05
N ALA A 324 19.12 1.53 -11.29
CA ALA A 324 19.02 1.52 -9.83
C ALA A 324 18.99 2.94 -9.22
N ALA A 325 19.74 3.88 -9.80
CA ALA A 325 19.73 5.28 -9.41
C ALA A 325 18.38 5.96 -9.67
N GLU A 326 17.76 5.73 -10.83
CA GLU A 326 16.42 6.27 -11.15
C GLU A 326 15.36 5.73 -10.20
N GLN A 327 15.44 4.45 -9.83
CA GLN A 327 14.49 3.83 -8.90
C GLN A 327 14.58 4.46 -7.52
N ARG A 328 15.80 4.62 -6.99
CA ARG A 328 16.01 5.31 -5.70
C ARG A 328 15.58 6.77 -5.74
N ALA A 329 15.82 7.48 -6.84
CA ALA A 329 15.35 8.86 -7.00
C ALA A 329 13.82 8.96 -7.01
N ALA A 330 13.12 8.07 -7.73
CA ALA A 330 11.66 8.04 -7.78
C ALA A 330 11.04 7.65 -6.42
N ALA A 331 11.63 6.68 -5.72
CA ALA A 331 11.23 6.34 -4.36
C ALA A 331 11.45 7.51 -3.40
N ALA A 332 12.63 8.15 -3.42
CA ALA A 332 12.93 9.28 -2.55
C ALA A 332 11.96 10.46 -2.76
N ALA A 333 11.61 10.78 -4.02
CA ALA A 333 10.61 11.79 -4.32
C ALA A 333 9.23 11.43 -3.75
N SER A 334 8.81 10.17 -3.90
CA SER A 334 7.54 9.69 -3.34
C SER A 334 7.55 9.73 -1.80
N PHE A 335 8.69 9.43 -1.18
CA PHE A 335 8.84 9.42 0.28
C PHE A 335 8.82 10.84 0.85
N VAL A 336 9.48 11.80 0.19
CA VAL A 336 9.41 13.21 0.57
C VAL A 336 7.98 13.74 0.42
N ALA A 337 7.30 13.43 -0.69
CA ALA A 337 5.91 13.83 -0.89
C ALA A 337 5.01 13.31 0.24
N ALA A 338 5.16 12.03 0.62
CA ALA A 338 4.39 11.43 1.71
C ALA A 338 4.77 11.99 3.09
N ALA A 339 6.05 12.18 3.39
CA ALA A 339 6.48 12.76 4.67
C ALA A 339 5.90 14.16 4.85
N ARG A 340 6.01 15.01 3.84
CA ARG A 340 5.44 16.37 3.86
C ARG A 340 3.92 16.37 3.94
N LEU A 341 3.25 15.45 3.25
CA LEU A 341 1.80 15.35 3.29
C LEU A 341 1.30 14.86 4.66
N PHE A 342 1.89 13.79 5.20
CA PHE A 342 1.41 13.10 6.40
C PHE A 342 1.91 13.72 7.71
N LEU A 343 3.17 14.19 7.74
CA LEU A 343 3.77 14.76 8.94
C LEU A 343 3.52 16.27 9.06
N ASP A 344 3.59 17.00 7.94
CA ASP A 344 3.50 18.46 7.94
C ASP A 344 2.14 18.99 7.45
N GLY A 345 1.29 18.14 6.88
CA GLY A 345 -0.01 18.54 6.34
C GLY A 345 0.08 19.37 5.05
N ASP A 346 1.19 19.24 4.30
CA ASP A 346 1.42 20.01 3.07
C ASP A 346 0.61 19.44 1.89
N ASP A 347 -0.65 19.86 1.75
CA ASP A 347 -1.56 19.40 0.70
C ASP A 347 -1.06 19.68 -0.73
N ARG A 348 -0.03 20.52 -0.91
CA ARG A 348 0.62 20.71 -2.22
C ARG A 348 1.34 19.45 -2.71
N MET A 349 1.63 18.49 -1.82
CA MET A 349 2.25 17.20 -2.18
C MET A 349 1.22 16.15 -2.61
N ARG A 350 -0.05 16.34 -2.26
CA ARG A 350 -1.11 15.39 -2.59
C ARG A 350 -1.15 15.01 -4.07
N PRO A 351 -0.88 15.93 -5.03
CA PRO A 351 -0.93 15.55 -6.43
C PRO A 351 0.06 14.50 -6.92
N PHE A 352 1.16 14.32 -6.20
CA PHE A 352 2.13 13.27 -6.51
C PHE A 352 1.66 11.88 -6.06
N LEU A 353 0.62 11.80 -5.21
CA LEU A 353 0.23 10.58 -4.50
C LEU A 353 -1.23 10.18 -4.72
N ASP A 354 -2.11 11.07 -5.14
CA ASP A 354 -3.56 10.82 -5.16
C ASP A 354 -4.18 10.67 -6.56
N GLY A 355 -3.37 10.72 -7.62
CA GLY A 355 -3.84 10.62 -9.01
C GLY A 355 -4.34 11.94 -9.62
N THR A 356 -4.24 13.08 -8.93
CA THR A 356 -4.61 14.39 -9.50
C THR A 356 -3.63 14.91 -10.55
N ALA A 357 -2.31 14.62 -10.45
CA ALA A 357 -1.33 15.10 -11.42
C ALA A 357 -1.23 14.13 -12.61
N PRO A 358 -1.65 14.52 -13.82
CA PRO A 358 -1.39 13.73 -15.01
C PRO A 358 0.07 13.89 -15.42
N GLY A 359 0.82 12.78 -15.45
CA GLY A 359 2.15 12.73 -16.02
C GLY A 359 3.29 12.88 -15.02
N ALA A 360 4.02 11.78 -14.86
CA ALA A 360 5.32 11.57 -14.23
C ALA A 360 5.76 10.16 -14.68
N PRO A 361 7.02 9.70 -14.49
CA PRO A 361 7.33 8.29 -14.74
C PRO A 361 6.46 7.35 -13.90
N ALA A 362 5.99 7.82 -12.73
CA ALA A 362 5.10 7.11 -11.83
C ALA A 362 3.62 7.44 -12.06
N ARG A 363 2.74 6.47 -11.78
CA ARG A 363 1.27 6.66 -11.79
C ARG A 363 0.71 6.41 -10.40
N SER A 364 -0.30 7.16 -9.99
CA SER A 364 -0.90 7.01 -8.67
C SER A 364 -2.42 6.94 -8.70
N HIS A 365 -3.01 6.23 -7.74
CA HIS A 365 -4.41 6.36 -7.36
C HIS A 365 -4.52 6.31 -5.84
N ALA A 366 -5.66 6.73 -5.29
CA ALA A 366 -5.87 6.68 -3.86
C ALA A 366 -7.32 6.44 -3.46
N LEU A 367 -7.49 5.96 -2.23
CA LEU A 367 -8.74 5.96 -1.49
C LEU A 367 -8.64 6.88 -0.27
N GLY A 368 -9.80 7.25 0.28
CA GLY A 368 -9.91 8.26 1.33
C GLY A 368 -9.42 9.65 0.88
N GLY A 369 -9.06 10.53 1.82
CA GLY A 369 -8.61 11.88 1.51
C GLY A 369 -9.69 12.74 0.83
N SER A 370 -10.74 13.06 1.57
CA SER A 370 -11.91 13.83 1.09
C SER A 370 -12.64 13.21 -0.12
N ARG A 371 -12.69 11.86 -0.17
CA ARG A 371 -13.50 11.10 -1.12
C ARG A 371 -14.79 10.63 -0.46
N ALA A 372 -15.92 10.93 -1.09
CA ALA A 372 -17.26 10.47 -0.68
C ALA A 372 -17.73 9.36 -1.64
N PRO A 373 -18.23 8.22 -1.13
CA PRO A 373 -18.59 7.09 -1.97
C PRO A 373 -19.74 7.43 -2.92
N LEU A 374 -19.58 7.10 -4.20
CA LEU A 374 -20.65 7.22 -5.20
C LEU A 374 -21.10 5.84 -5.69
N VAL A 375 -20.18 5.04 -6.22
CA VAL A 375 -20.41 3.64 -6.59
C VAL A 375 -19.28 2.82 -6.00
N ILE A 376 -19.60 2.05 -4.97
CA ILE A 376 -18.76 0.97 -4.47
C ILE A 376 -19.46 -0.33 -4.89
N PRO A 377 -18.92 -1.08 -5.85
CA PRO A 377 -19.52 -2.35 -6.24
C PRO A 377 -19.64 -3.30 -5.05
N ALA A 378 -20.86 -3.79 -4.85
CA ALA A 378 -21.26 -4.76 -3.85
C ALA A 378 -22.39 -5.62 -4.43
N ALA A 379 -22.80 -6.68 -3.74
CA ALA A 379 -23.77 -7.66 -4.25
C ALA A 379 -25.14 -7.07 -4.62
N ASP A 380 -25.49 -5.92 -4.05
CA ASP A 380 -26.74 -5.19 -4.25
C ASP A 380 -26.65 -4.09 -5.33
N LEU A 381 -25.48 -3.90 -5.98
CA LEU A 381 -25.33 -2.94 -7.07
C LEU A 381 -26.07 -3.44 -8.32
N SER A 382 -27.04 -2.65 -8.79
CA SER A 382 -27.70 -2.93 -10.07
C SER A 382 -26.87 -2.41 -11.23
N VAL A 383 -26.58 -3.28 -12.20
CA VAL A 383 -25.86 -2.96 -13.44
C VAL A 383 -26.75 -3.32 -14.63
N THR A 384 -26.89 -2.39 -15.59
CA THR A 384 -27.69 -2.58 -16.80
C THR A 384 -26.90 -2.12 -18.03
N GLY A 385 -27.30 -2.57 -19.23
CA GLY A 385 -26.54 -2.36 -20.47
C GLY A 385 -25.52 -3.48 -20.71
N ASP A 386 -24.36 -3.15 -21.26
CA ASP A 386 -23.27 -4.10 -21.57
C ASP A 386 -22.29 -4.30 -20.40
N GLY A 387 -22.76 -4.09 -19.17
CA GLY A 387 -21.98 -4.26 -17.94
C GLY A 387 -22.46 -5.44 -17.10
N SER A 388 -21.54 -6.07 -16.38
CA SER A 388 -21.84 -7.13 -15.41
C SER A 388 -21.13 -6.88 -14.08
N LEU A 389 -21.88 -7.02 -12.99
CA LEU A 389 -21.31 -7.11 -11.65
C LEU A 389 -20.62 -8.47 -11.49
N CYS A 390 -19.41 -8.47 -10.94
CA CYS A 390 -18.63 -9.67 -10.72
C CYS A 390 -17.78 -9.53 -9.45
N ARG A 391 -17.44 -10.66 -8.80
CA ARG A 391 -16.36 -10.66 -7.81
C ARG A 391 -15.05 -10.43 -8.54
N LEU A 392 -14.12 -9.65 -7.98
CA LEU A 392 -12.86 -9.31 -8.66
C LEU A 392 -12.08 -10.56 -9.10
N SER A 393 -12.04 -11.60 -8.28
CA SER A 393 -11.44 -12.90 -8.61
C SER A 393 -12.10 -13.65 -9.77
N ALA A 394 -13.33 -13.30 -10.13
CA ALA A 394 -14.10 -13.87 -11.24
C ALA A 394 -14.44 -12.84 -12.33
N CYS A 395 -13.87 -11.63 -12.27
CA CYS A 395 -14.17 -10.55 -13.22
C CYS A 395 -13.42 -10.69 -14.57
N GLY A 396 -12.62 -11.75 -14.75
CA GLY A 396 -11.73 -11.87 -15.91
C GLY A 396 -10.57 -10.87 -15.88
N LEU A 397 -10.27 -10.32 -14.70
CA LEU A 397 -9.18 -9.39 -14.46
C LEU A 397 -7.89 -10.17 -14.17
N VAL A 398 -7.17 -10.54 -15.24
CA VAL A 398 -5.94 -11.35 -15.18
C VAL A 398 -4.72 -10.44 -14.97
N ASN A 399 -3.68 -10.94 -14.30
CA ASN A 399 -2.42 -10.22 -14.05
C ASN A 399 -2.65 -8.83 -13.42
N SER A 400 -3.51 -8.78 -12.39
CA SER A 400 -3.87 -7.55 -11.69
C SER A 400 -3.54 -7.65 -10.20
N PRO A 401 -2.93 -6.63 -9.60
CA PRO A 401 -2.65 -6.61 -8.18
C PRO A 401 -3.90 -6.26 -7.34
N HIS A 402 -5.01 -5.94 -8.00
CA HIS A 402 -6.31 -5.76 -7.33
C HIS A 402 -6.99 -7.10 -7.00
N VAL A 403 -6.55 -8.19 -7.64
CA VAL A 403 -7.09 -9.53 -7.41
C VAL A 403 -6.17 -10.27 -6.46
N LEU A 404 -6.68 -10.54 -5.26
CA LEU A 404 -5.93 -11.29 -4.26
C LEU A 404 -5.96 -12.79 -4.56
N SER A 405 -4.81 -13.44 -4.40
CA SER A 405 -4.75 -14.90 -4.35
C SER A 405 -5.44 -15.42 -3.07
N GLY A 406 -6.03 -16.61 -3.05
CA GLY A 406 -6.59 -17.18 -1.79
C GLY A 406 -7.87 -16.52 -1.28
N ALA A 407 -7.94 -16.23 0.03
CA ALA A 407 -9.17 -15.77 0.70
C ALA A 407 -9.38 -14.26 0.45
N ASP A 408 -10.34 -13.92 -0.41
CA ASP A 408 -10.82 -12.54 -0.60
C ASP A 408 -12.21 -12.46 0.05
N PRO A 409 -12.47 -11.51 0.97
CA PRO A 409 -13.78 -11.31 1.58
C PRO A 409 -14.90 -11.02 0.56
N GLY A 410 -14.55 -10.86 -0.72
CA GLY A 410 -15.49 -10.84 -1.83
C GLY A 410 -15.67 -9.44 -2.36
N ARG A 411 -14.58 -8.74 -2.67
CA ARG A 411 -14.65 -7.43 -3.34
C ARG A 411 -15.24 -7.61 -4.74
N PHE A 412 -16.13 -6.69 -5.11
CA PHE A 412 -16.76 -6.68 -6.42
C PHE A 412 -16.13 -5.62 -7.32
N GLY A 413 -16.27 -5.84 -8.62
CA GLY A 413 -16.04 -4.86 -9.67
C GLY A 413 -17.16 -4.93 -10.71
N VAL A 414 -17.14 -4.00 -11.67
CA VAL A 414 -18.04 -4.04 -12.81
C VAL A 414 -17.21 -4.23 -14.08
N SER A 415 -17.39 -5.36 -14.75
CA SER A 415 -16.82 -5.62 -16.07
C SER A 415 -17.74 -5.03 -17.14
N VAL A 416 -17.17 -4.28 -18.08
CA VAL A 416 -17.90 -3.66 -19.19
C VAL A 416 -17.21 -4.05 -20.48
N SER A 417 -17.97 -4.59 -21.45
CA SER A 417 -17.43 -4.97 -22.76
C SER A 417 -18.45 -4.63 -23.83
N TRP A 418 -18.07 -3.85 -24.84
CA TRP A 418 -18.97 -3.43 -25.91
C TRP A 418 -18.38 -3.76 -27.29
N SER A 419 -19.27 -3.95 -28.26
CA SER A 419 -18.95 -4.14 -29.68
C SER A 419 -19.53 -3.03 -30.58
N SER A 420 -20.23 -2.07 -29.98
CA SER A 420 -20.70 -0.85 -30.63
C SER A 420 -20.76 0.31 -29.64
N PRO A 421 -20.54 1.57 -30.07
CA PRO A 421 -20.59 2.72 -29.18
C PRO A 421 -22.03 3.16 -28.88
N GLY A 422 -22.19 3.95 -27.82
CA GLY A 422 -23.41 4.71 -27.54
C GLY A 422 -24.42 4.05 -26.62
N ARG A 423 -24.34 2.74 -26.37
CA ARG A 423 -25.22 2.07 -25.39
C ARG A 423 -24.70 2.34 -23.96
N PRO A 424 -25.46 3.03 -23.09
CA PRO A 424 -25.01 3.32 -21.74
C PRO A 424 -24.96 2.05 -20.88
N VAL A 425 -23.88 1.89 -20.13
CA VAL A 425 -23.84 1.03 -18.94
C VAL A 425 -24.26 1.87 -17.74
N ILE A 426 -25.34 1.48 -17.08
CA ILE A 426 -25.90 2.24 -15.95
C ILE A 426 -25.73 1.44 -14.68
N LEU A 427 -25.03 2.04 -13.71
CA LEU A 427 -24.76 1.52 -12.38
C LEU A 427 -25.66 2.26 -11.38
N ARG A 428 -26.46 1.52 -10.61
CA ARG A 428 -27.39 2.06 -9.61
C ARG A 428 -27.06 1.46 -8.24
N PRO A 429 -26.42 2.24 -7.35
CA PRO A 429 -26.26 1.86 -5.95
C PRO A 429 -27.62 1.55 -5.30
N ALA A 430 -27.64 0.66 -4.30
CA ALA A 430 -28.86 0.30 -3.58
C ALA A 430 -29.54 1.49 -2.88
N HIS A 431 -28.74 2.50 -2.50
CA HIS A 431 -29.21 3.75 -1.90
C HIS A 431 -28.59 4.94 -2.63
N PRO A 432 -29.32 6.06 -2.82
CA PRO A 432 -28.76 7.23 -3.47
C PRO A 432 -27.58 7.80 -2.68
N SER A 433 -26.49 8.08 -3.38
CA SER A 433 -25.22 8.50 -2.82
C SER A 433 -25.17 10.01 -2.53
N VAL A 434 -24.46 10.39 -1.47
CA VAL A 434 -24.23 11.78 -1.07
C VAL A 434 -22.76 12.11 -1.32
N ILE A 435 -22.52 12.99 -2.29
CA ILE A 435 -21.20 13.50 -2.66
C ILE A 435 -21.14 15.03 -2.55
N ASP A 436 -21.79 15.57 -1.52
CA ASP A 436 -21.90 17.01 -1.32
C ASP A 436 -20.51 17.66 -1.11
N GLY A 437 -20.33 18.85 -1.67
CA GLY A 437 -19.03 19.55 -1.68
C GLY A 437 -17.94 18.91 -2.55
N ALA A 438 -18.18 17.76 -3.22
CA ALA A 438 -17.25 17.22 -4.20
C ALA A 438 -17.13 18.15 -5.42
N THR A 439 -15.92 18.38 -5.91
CA THR A 439 -15.63 19.19 -7.10
C THR A 439 -15.46 18.35 -8.36
N ALA A 440 -15.13 17.07 -8.22
CA ALA A 440 -14.97 16.13 -9.32
C ALA A 440 -15.52 14.75 -8.94
N LEU A 441 -15.80 13.94 -9.96
CA LEU A 441 -15.98 12.51 -9.83
C LEU A 441 -14.65 11.83 -10.20
N THR A 442 -14.14 11.00 -9.31
CA THR A 442 -12.98 10.13 -9.54
C THR A 442 -13.43 8.69 -9.68
N MET A 443 -12.81 7.93 -10.57
CA MET A 443 -13.07 6.51 -10.76
C MET A 443 -11.76 5.77 -10.90
N ARG A 444 -11.65 4.58 -10.30
CA ARG A 444 -10.53 3.67 -10.52
C ARG A 444 -10.92 2.68 -11.60
N VAL A 445 -10.33 2.85 -12.79
CA VAL A 445 -10.69 2.12 -14.01
C VAL A 445 -9.48 1.33 -14.50
N VAL A 446 -9.68 0.02 -14.70
CA VAL A 446 -8.73 -0.82 -15.43
C VAL A 446 -9.19 -0.94 -16.88
N VAL A 447 -8.27 -0.86 -17.82
CA VAL A 447 -8.48 -1.26 -19.22
C VAL A 447 -7.44 -2.31 -19.58
N PRO A 448 -7.68 -3.19 -20.58
CA PRO A 448 -6.75 -4.25 -20.91
C PRO A 448 -5.32 -3.71 -21.12
N PRO A 449 -4.27 -4.34 -20.55
CA PRO A 449 -2.89 -3.94 -20.80
C PRO A 449 -2.60 -3.85 -22.30
N ASN A 450 -1.70 -2.93 -22.68
CA ASN A 450 -1.33 -2.65 -24.07
C ASN A 450 -2.47 -2.17 -25.00
N SER A 451 -3.71 -2.00 -24.51
CA SER A 451 -4.81 -1.45 -25.32
C SER A 451 -4.66 0.07 -25.51
N ILE A 452 -5.22 0.59 -26.59
CA ILE A 452 -5.19 2.01 -26.92
C ILE A 452 -6.59 2.56 -27.15
N GLY A 453 -6.82 3.81 -26.76
CA GLY A 453 -7.99 4.58 -27.18
C GLY A 453 -9.32 4.12 -26.58
N THR A 454 -9.33 3.42 -25.43
CA THR A 454 -10.58 3.14 -24.72
C THR A 454 -11.24 4.46 -24.33
N THR A 455 -12.42 4.73 -24.89
CA THR A 455 -13.06 6.06 -24.79
C THR A 455 -14.51 5.92 -24.39
N PHE A 456 -14.92 6.64 -23.34
CA PHE A 456 -16.30 6.65 -22.87
C PHE A 456 -16.67 8.01 -22.27
N ASP A 457 -17.94 8.41 -22.39
CA ASP A 457 -18.46 9.55 -21.65
C ASP A 457 -18.99 9.10 -20.29
N VAL A 458 -18.93 10.01 -19.33
CA VAL A 458 -19.36 9.79 -17.95
C VAL A 458 -20.55 10.69 -17.68
N ALA A 459 -21.62 10.15 -17.11
CA ALA A 459 -22.76 10.92 -16.66
C ALA A 459 -23.28 10.43 -15.31
N VAL A 460 -24.00 11.30 -14.61
CA VAL A 460 -24.68 10.97 -13.36
C VAL A 460 -26.13 11.46 -13.41
N SER A 461 -27.00 10.78 -12.66
CA SER A 461 -28.39 11.21 -12.48
C SER A 461 -28.75 11.33 -11.01
N ASP A 462 -29.63 12.28 -10.66
CA ASP A 462 -30.09 12.50 -9.29
C ASP A 462 -31.51 11.99 -9.00
N ARG A 463 -31.95 12.10 -7.74
CA ARG A 463 -33.30 11.71 -7.28
C ARG A 463 -34.44 12.41 -8.00
N ALA A 464 -34.20 13.60 -8.58
CA ALA A 464 -35.19 14.33 -9.36
C ALA A 464 -35.23 13.87 -10.83
N GLY A 465 -34.41 12.88 -11.21
CA GLY A 465 -34.27 12.40 -12.58
C GLY A 465 -33.45 13.32 -13.48
N ARG A 466 -32.78 14.33 -12.93
CA ARG A 466 -31.89 15.19 -13.72
C ARG A 466 -30.61 14.43 -14.03
N ARG A 467 -30.26 14.38 -15.32
CA ARG A 467 -29.05 13.75 -15.82
C ARG A 467 -28.04 14.81 -16.26
N SER A 468 -26.78 14.66 -15.88
CA SER A 468 -25.67 15.49 -16.37
C SER A 468 -24.54 14.64 -16.91
N THR A 469 -24.14 14.90 -18.16
CA THR A 469 -22.87 14.42 -18.71
C THR A 469 -21.73 15.25 -18.11
N LEU A 470 -20.76 14.60 -17.49
CA LEU A 470 -19.65 15.22 -16.75
C LEU A 470 -18.41 15.42 -17.62
N GLY A 471 -18.18 14.54 -18.59
CA GLY A 471 -17.05 14.63 -19.49
C GLY A 471 -16.75 13.33 -20.22
N ARG A 472 -15.79 13.40 -21.14
CA ARG A 472 -15.23 12.25 -21.86
C ARG A 472 -13.93 11.81 -21.21
N VAL A 473 -13.79 10.51 -21.01
CA VAL A 473 -12.55 9.86 -20.59
C VAL A 473 -11.95 9.13 -21.78
N GLN A 474 -10.65 9.27 -21.97
CA GLN A 474 -9.85 8.45 -22.88
C GLN A 474 -8.70 7.84 -22.07
N LEU A 475 -8.54 6.53 -22.14
CA LEU A 475 -7.54 5.78 -21.37
C LEU A 475 -6.84 4.75 -22.26
N ASN A 476 -5.53 4.63 -22.10
CA ASN A 476 -4.74 3.55 -22.66
C ASN A 476 -4.43 2.53 -21.56
N GLY A 477 -4.33 1.26 -21.91
CA GLY A 477 -3.78 0.23 -21.04
C GLY A 477 -2.35 0.56 -20.66
N LEU A 478 -1.99 0.20 -19.43
CA LEU A 478 -0.59 0.21 -19.07
C LEU A 478 0.15 -0.79 -19.97
N PRO A 479 1.34 -0.45 -20.46
CA PRO A 479 2.22 -1.42 -21.09
C PRO A 479 2.47 -2.59 -20.15
N GLY A 480 2.49 -3.81 -20.66
CA GLY A 480 2.71 -4.99 -19.82
C GLY A 480 3.01 -6.26 -20.59
N THR A 481 3.56 -7.23 -19.88
CA THR A 481 3.86 -8.60 -20.28
C THR A 481 3.23 -9.58 -19.29
N GLU A 482 3.44 -10.88 -19.47
CA GLU A 482 2.99 -11.91 -18.52
C GLU A 482 3.66 -11.81 -17.15
N LEU A 483 4.86 -11.22 -17.07
CA LEU A 483 5.53 -10.98 -15.79
C LEU A 483 4.87 -9.83 -15.01
N THR A 484 4.56 -8.74 -15.71
CA THR A 484 4.04 -7.51 -15.08
C THR A 484 2.60 -7.66 -14.59
N LYS A 485 2.22 -6.85 -13.59
CA LYS A 485 0.83 -6.74 -13.12
C LYS A 485 0.14 -5.48 -13.64
N SER A 486 0.23 -5.28 -14.96
CA SER A 486 -0.19 -4.05 -15.65
C SER A 486 -1.70 -3.90 -15.82
N ALA A 487 -2.52 -4.89 -15.44
CA ALA A 487 -3.97 -4.71 -15.30
C ALA A 487 -4.29 -3.95 -13.99
N TRP A 488 -3.72 -2.76 -13.86
CA TRP A 488 -3.81 -1.90 -12.69
C TRP A 488 -4.78 -0.75 -12.93
N ALA A 489 -5.52 -0.36 -11.90
CA ALA A 489 -6.53 0.67 -12.01
C ALA A 489 -5.90 2.04 -12.09
N GLN A 490 -6.23 2.77 -13.15
CA GLN A 490 -5.82 4.15 -13.33
C GLN A 490 -6.95 5.04 -12.79
N GLU A 491 -6.61 6.02 -11.96
CA GLU A 491 -7.60 7.01 -11.53
C GLU A 491 -7.93 7.93 -12.71
N VAL A 492 -9.21 8.01 -13.05
CA VAL A 492 -9.74 8.96 -14.02
C VAL A 492 -10.64 9.96 -13.32
N ARG A 493 -10.64 11.19 -13.81
CA ARG A 493 -11.35 12.29 -13.16
C ARG A 493 -12.13 13.14 -14.14
N VAL A 494 -13.40 13.39 -13.82
CA VAL A 494 -14.27 14.30 -14.57
C VAL A 494 -14.85 15.36 -13.64
N PRO A 495 -14.93 16.63 -14.06
CA PRO A 495 -15.45 17.71 -13.22
C PRO A 495 -16.94 17.48 -12.91
N LEU A 496 -17.36 17.82 -11.70
CA LEU A 496 -18.79 17.84 -11.36
C LEU A 496 -19.41 19.18 -11.75
N THR A 497 -20.56 19.14 -12.41
CA THR A 497 -21.34 20.32 -12.78
C THR A 497 -22.38 20.64 -11.70
N PRO A 498 -22.96 21.85 -11.66
CA PRO A 498 -24.08 22.17 -10.76
C PRO A 498 -25.44 21.65 -11.26
N ALA A 499 -25.49 20.90 -12.36
CA ALA A 499 -26.74 20.48 -13.02
C ALA A 499 -27.50 19.35 -12.29
N VAL A 500 -26.86 18.69 -11.31
CA VAL A 500 -27.43 17.58 -10.52
C VAL A 500 -27.34 17.87 -9.01
N ASP A 501 -28.30 17.36 -8.23
CA ASP A 501 -28.25 17.40 -6.76
C ASP A 501 -27.27 16.35 -6.23
N ARG A 502 -26.15 16.82 -5.69
CA ARG A 502 -25.07 15.99 -5.13
C ARG A 502 -25.46 15.28 -3.83
N ARG A 503 -26.62 15.61 -3.23
CA ARG A 503 -27.14 14.94 -2.02
C ARG A 503 -28.03 13.74 -2.32
N GLY A 504 -28.16 13.36 -3.58
CA GLY A 504 -28.99 12.23 -3.97
C GLY A 504 -28.67 11.74 -5.37
N ILE A 505 -27.42 11.35 -5.62
CA ILE A 505 -27.04 10.73 -6.89
C ILE A 505 -27.56 9.29 -6.93
N THR A 506 -28.35 8.94 -7.93
CA THR A 506 -29.01 7.63 -8.05
C THR A 506 -28.35 6.71 -9.06
N SER A 507 -27.56 7.25 -9.99
CA SER A 507 -26.85 6.43 -10.97
C SER A 507 -25.58 7.06 -11.50
N LEU A 508 -24.62 6.20 -11.85
CA LEU A 508 -23.47 6.48 -12.71
C LEU A 508 -23.70 5.83 -14.07
N GLU A 509 -23.41 6.55 -15.14
CA GLU A 509 -23.49 6.04 -16.51
C GLU A 509 -22.12 6.13 -17.18
N LEU A 510 -21.71 5.02 -17.81
CA LEU A 510 -20.56 4.96 -18.70
C LEU A 510 -21.07 4.72 -20.13
N VAL A 511 -20.78 5.63 -21.05
CA VAL A 511 -21.27 5.57 -22.44
C VAL A 511 -20.09 5.35 -23.38
N PRO A 512 -19.87 4.13 -23.90
CA PRO A 512 -18.78 3.85 -24.82
C PRO A 512 -18.82 4.72 -26.08
N ARG A 513 -17.64 5.15 -26.58
CA ARG A 513 -17.51 6.04 -27.73
C ARG A 513 -16.64 5.51 -28.86
N ASN A 514 -15.68 4.63 -28.57
CA ASN A 514 -14.95 3.89 -29.60
C ASN A 514 -15.72 2.61 -30.02
N ALA A 515 -15.39 2.07 -31.19
CA ALA A 515 -16.15 1.02 -31.87
C ALA A 515 -16.42 -0.21 -30.98
N ASP A 516 -15.38 -0.67 -30.29
CA ASP A 516 -15.39 -1.81 -29.38
C ASP A 516 -14.44 -1.53 -28.21
N GLY A 517 -14.56 -2.31 -27.14
CA GLY A 517 -13.60 -2.21 -26.05
C GLY A 517 -14.06 -2.92 -24.80
N ARG A 518 -13.19 -2.86 -23.79
CA ARG A 518 -13.41 -3.45 -22.47
C ARG A 518 -12.81 -2.56 -21.40
N LEU A 519 -13.48 -2.49 -20.26
CA LEU A 519 -12.95 -1.89 -19.03
C LEU A 519 -13.49 -2.61 -17.81
N TRP A 520 -12.83 -2.42 -16.68
CA TRP A 520 -13.32 -2.79 -15.36
C TRP A 520 -13.36 -1.55 -14.47
N LEU A 521 -14.51 -1.30 -13.85
CA LEU A 521 -14.64 -0.26 -12.83
C LEU A 521 -14.50 -0.90 -11.45
N LEU A 522 -13.52 -0.43 -10.67
CA LEU A 522 -13.35 -0.86 -9.28
C LEU A 522 -14.22 -0.04 -8.32
N ASP A 523 -14.29 1.27 -8.52
CA ASP A 523 -15.13 2.20 -7.76
C ASP A 523 -15.24 3.58 -8.41
N ALA A 524 -16.20 4.37 -7.91
CA ALA A 524 -16.37 5.78 -8.19
C ALA A 524 -16.65 6.58 -6.89
N TRP A 525 -16.05 7.76 -6.80
CA TRP A 525 -16.11 8.63 -5.62
C TRP A 525 -16.31 10.09 -6.02
N GLY A 526 -17.11 10.82 -5.27
CA GLY A 526 -17.03 12.29 -5.27
C GLY A 526 -15.74 12.72 -4.58
N TRP A 527 -14.97 13.58 -5.22
CA TRP A 527 -13.66 14.03 -4.73
C TRP A 527 -13.62 15.54 -4.56
N ARG A 528 -12.90 16.02 -3.55
CA ARG A 528 -12.49 17.42 -3.40
C ARG A 528 -11.06 17.52 -2.87
N PRO A 529 -10.41 18.69 -2.97
CA PRO A 529 -9.13 18.93 -2.33
C PRO A 529 -9.09 18.68 -0.82
N GLY A 530 -7.94 18.22 -0.31
CA GLY A 530 -7.66 18.12 1.13
C GLY A 530 -7.57 16.70 1.71
N ILE A 531 -6.69 16.55 2.71
CA ILE A 531 -6.48 15.35 3.53
C ILE A 531 -6.98 15.59 4.97
N PRO A 532 -8.26 15.28 5.29
CA PRO A 532 -8.77 15.43 6.64
C PRO A 532 -7.98 14.57 7.63
N ASP A 533 -7.80 15.06 8.87
CA ASP A 533 -7.22 14.25 9.95
C ASP A 533 -8.18 13.09 10.25
N PRO A 534 -7.75 11.82 10.13
CA PRO A 534 -8.57 10.67 10.49
C PRO A 534 -8.92 10.62 11.99
N GLY A 535 -8.27 11.46 12.82
CA GLY A 535 -8.52 11.54 14.24
C GLY A 535 -7.74 10.48 15.01
N THR A 536 -8.31 10.01 16.12
CA THR A 536 -7.74 8.93 16.92
C THR A 536 -8.28 7.60 16.40
N PRO A 537 -7.41 6.69 15.91
CA PRO A 537 -7.84 5.37 15.49
C PRO A 537 -8.51 4.60 16.62
N THR A 538 -9.65 3.96 16.34
CA THR A 538 -10.28 3.04 17.29
C THR A 538 -10.56 1.74 16.57
N ALA A 539 -9.74 0.73 16.82
CA ALA A 539 -9.93 -0.59 16.24
C ALA A 539 -10.15 -1.65 17.31
N LEU A 540 -11.12 -2.53 17.05
CA LEU A 540 -11.16 -3.83 17.69
C LEU A 540 -9.99 -4.66 17.15
N ARG A 541 -9.31 -5.41 18.00
CA ARG A 541 -8.21 -6.31 17.62
C ARG A 541 -8.61 -7.76 17.88
N VAL A 542 -8.29 -8.62 16.93
CA VAL A 542 -8.47 -10.08 17.03
C VAL A 542 -7.11 -10.77 16.88
N ASP A 543 -6.75 -11.62 17.81
CA ASP A 543 -5.58 -12.51 17.73
C ASP A 543 -6.05 -13.97 17.79
N LEU A 544 -5.90 -14.71 16.70
CA LEU A 544 -6.18 -16.16 16.67
C LEU A 544 -5.13 -16.92 17.49
N GLN A 545 -5.55 -18.01 18.13
CA GLN A 545 -4.66 -18.87 18.90
C GLN A 545 -4.69 -20.31 18.39
N ASP A 546 -3.52 -20.95 18.44
CA ASP A 546 -3.39 -22.38 18.18
C ASP A 546 -4.11 -23.18 19.26
N ALA A 547 -4.75 -24.30 18.87
CA ALA A 547 -5.53 -25.09 19.80
C ALA A 547 -5.66 -26.57 19.41
N ASN A 548 -5.93 -27.39 20.40
CA ASN A 548 -6.61 -28.67 20.17
C ASN A 548 -8.11 -28.36 20.09
N GLY A 549 -8.75 -28.73 18.99
CA GLY A 549 -10.13 -28.33 18.69
C GLY A 549 -11.15 -29.05 19.56
N SER A 550 -12.22 -28.34 19.91
CA SER A 550 -13.48 -28.91 20.39
C SER A 550 -14.55 -28.76 19.30
N VAL A 551 -15.28 -29.84 19.01
CA VAL A 551 -16.40 -29.82 18.06
C VAL A 551 -17.69 -29.84 18.84
N GLU A 552 -18.53 -28.83 18.63
CA GLU A 552 -19.92 -28.86 19.06
C GLU A 552 -20.80 -28.65 17.83
N ALA A 553 -21.69 -29.61 17.57
CA ALA A 553 -22.73 -29.53 16.53
C ALA A 553 -22.26 -29.13 15.12
N GLY A 554 -21.08 -29.60 14.67
CA GLY A 554 -20.58 -29.30 13.32
C GLY A 554 -19.92 -27.92 13.17
N GLN A 555 -19.59 -27.27 14.28
CA GLN A 555 -18.89 -25.99 14.30
C GLN A 555 -17.47 -26.16 14.85
N LEU A 556 -16.50 -25.54 14.17
CA LEU A 556 -15.14 -25.45 14.65
C LEU A 556 -14.99 -24.21 15.54
N THR A 557 -14.71 -24.42 16.82
CA THR A 557 -14.37 -23.32 17.73
C THR A 557 -12.88 -23.05 17.66
N VAL A 558 -12.51 -21.85 17.24
CA VAL A 558 -11.12 -21.39 17.12
C VAL A 558 -10.85 -20.43 18.28
N PRO A 559 -9.97 -20.78 19.24
CA PRO A 559 -9.60 -19.86 20.30
C PRO A 559 -9.04 -18.55 19.73
N ALA A 560 -9.44 -17.44 20.34
CA ALA A 560 -9.05 -16.11 19.91
C ALA A 560 -9.08 -15.15 21.09
N ARG A 561 -8.26 -14.10 21.04
CA ARG A 561 -8.35 -12.97 21.96
C ARG A 561 -8.92 -11.78 21.22
N VAL A 562 -10.02 -11.22 21.74
CA VAL A 562 -10.61 -10.01 21.16
C VAL A 562 -10.53 -8.85 22.15
N ALA A 563 -9.77 -7.82 21.79
CA ALA A 563 -9.48 -6.65 22.62
C ALA A 563 -9.87 -5.34 21.93
N GLY A 564 -9.96 -4.25 22.70
CA GLY A 564 -10.36 -2.93 22.20
C GLY A 564 -11.84 -2.63 22.45
N THR A 565 -12.46 -1.85 21.57
CA THR A 565 -13.84 -1.36 21.73
C THR A 565 -14.65 -1.51 20.45
N GLY A 566 -15.98 -1.58 20.58
CA GLY A 566 -16.89 -1.58 19.43
C GLY A 566 -17.25 -2.97 18.94
N VAL A 567 -17.57 -3.08 17.64
CA VAL A 567 -18.00 -4.33 17.00
C VAL A 567 -17.27 -4.45 15.67
N GLY A 568 -16.62 -5.60 15.48
CA GLY A 568 -15.84 -5.90 14.28
C GLY A 568 -16.42 -7.07 13.51
N VAL A 569 -15.99 -7.22 12.27
CA VAL A 569 -16.23 -8.42 11.45
C VAL A 569 -14.92 -8.87 10.84
N VAL A 570 -14.56 -10.13 11.06
CA VAL A 570 -13.42 -10.78 10.40
C VAL A 570 -13.94 -11.75 9.34
N PHE A 571 -13.22 -11.88 8.23
CA PHE A 571 -13.46 -12.92 7.24
C PHE A 571 -12.53 -14.09 7.53
N VAL A 572 -13.10 -15.20 7.96
CA VAL A 572 -12.36 -16.37 8.41
C VAL A 572 -12.44 -17.45 7.35
N THR A 573 -11.29 -17.97 6.95
CA THR A 573 -11.18 -19.14 6.07
C THR A 573 -10.58 -20.30 6.84
N ALA A 574 -11.31 -21.41 6.87
CA ALA A 574 -10.81 -22.69 7.38
C ALA A 574 -10.41 -23.59 6.21
N SER A 575 -9.20 -24.11 6.24
CA SER A 575 -8.67 -25.06 5.25
C SER A 575 -8.27 -26.36 5.96
N GLY A 576 -8.95 -27.45 5.64
CA GLY A 576 -8.82 -28.73 6.35
C GLY A 576 -8.35 -29.88 5.45
N PRO A 577 -8.40 -31.13 5.97
CA PRO A 577 -8.12 -32.33 5.20
C PRO A 577 -9.01 -32.46 3.95
N ASN A 578 -8.57 -33.25 2.98
CA ASN A 578 -9.29 -33.51 1.71
C ASN A 578 -9.58 -32.24 0.89
N ALA A 579 -8.72 -31.23 0.99
CA ALA A 579 -8.90 -29.92 0.33
C ALA A 579 -10.23 -29.21 0.69
N THR A 580 -10.79 -29.52 1.86
CA THR A 580 -11.95 -28.79 2.38
C THR A 580 -11.57 -27.34 2.64
N ARG A 581 -12.40 -26.42 2.15
CA ARG A 581 -12.21 -24.98 2.35
C ARG A 581 -13.55 -24.31 2.51
N THR A 582 -13.80 -23.70 3.67
CA THR A 582 -14.98 -22.88 3.94
C THR A 582 -14.55 -21.48 4.32
N SER A 583 -15.43 -20.49 4.11
CA SER A 583 -15.13 -19.11 4.48
C SER A 583 -16.38 -18.37 4.91
N HIS A 584 -16.28 -17.65 6.03
CA HIS A 584 -17.42 -17.01 6.68
C HIS A 584 -17.03 -15.64 7.22
N ALA A 585 -17.95 -14.68 7.12
CA ALA A 585 -17.86 -13.44 7.88
C ALA A 585 -18.32 -13.72 9.32
N VAL A 586 -17.47 -13.44 10.29
CA VAL A 586 -17.74 -13.66 11.72
C VAL A 586 -17.72 -12.33 12.45
N THR A 587 -18.79 -12.03 13.19
CA THR A 587 -18.87 -10.85 14.05
C THR A 587 -18.14 -11.12 15.36
N VAL A 588 -17.34 -10.16 15.81
CA VAL A 588 -16.54 -10.25 17.03
C VAL A 588 -16.77 -9.04 17.94
N ARG A 589 -16.60 -9.24 19.25
CA ARG A 589 -16.82 -8.26 20.32
C ARG A 589 -15.69 -8.27 21.34
N PRO A 590 -15.39 -7.14 22.01
CA PRO A 590 -14.43 -7.12 23.11
C PRO A 590 -14.76 -8.17 24.16
N GLY A 591 -13.75 -8.96 24.55
CA GLY A 591 -13.88 -10.03 25.53
C GLY A 591 -14.27 -11.39 24.96
N ASP A 592 -14.57 -11.50 23.66
CA ASP A 592 -14.73 -12.81 23.02
C ASP A 592 -13.42 -13.62 23.16
N SER A 593 -13.55 -14.87 23.57
CA SER A 593 -12.43 -15.82 23.76
C SER A 593 -12.29 -16.84 22.63
N SER A 594 -13.16 -16.77 21.62
CA SER A 594 -13.16 -17.70 20.49
C SER A 594 -13.97 -17.19 19.31
N ILE A 595 -13.65 -17.67 18.12
CA ILE A 595 -14.40 -17.50 16.87
C ILE A 595 -14.99 -18.85 16.46
N VAL A 596 -16.28 -18.85 16.15
CA VAL A 596 -17.00 -20.04 15.69
C VAL A 596 -17.04 -20.03 14.17
N VAL A 597 -16.50 -21.08 13.54
CA VAL A 597 -16.47 -21.26 12.09
C VAL A 597 -17.35 -22.47 11.71
N PRO A 598 -18.44 -22.25 10.96
CA PRO A 598 -19.22 -23.36 10.40
C PRO A 598 -18.36 -24.19 9.43
N ILE A 599 -18.33 -25.52 9.62
CA ILE A 599 -17.64 -26.43 8.69
C ILE A 599 -18.53 -27.66 8.47
N GLU A 600 -18.98 -27.87 7.24
CA GLU A 600 -19.70 -29.08 6.88
C GLU A 600 -18.72 -30.26 6.76
N GLY A 601 -19.10 -31.42 7.29
CA GLY A 601 -18.31 -32.64 7.13
C GLY A 601 -16.97 -32.62 7.86
N LEU A 602 -16.93 -32.06 9.08
CA LEU A 602 -15.75 -32.09 9.95
C LEU A 602 -15.21 -33.52 10.11
N VAL A 603 -13.93 -33.68 9.76
CA VAL A 603 -13.16 -34.92 9.96
C VAL A 603 -11.96 -34.66 10.86
N ALA A 604 -11.45 -35.72 11.50
CA ALA A 604 -10.20 -35.66 12.25
C ALA A 604 -9.05 -35.18 11.36
N GLY A 605 -8.16 -34.35 11.90
CA GLY A 605 -7.02 -33.81 11.18
C GLY A 605 -6.68 -32.36 11.54
N LYS A 606 -5.76 -31.79 10.76
CA LYS A 606 -5.25 -30.43 10.93
C LYS A 606 -6.05 -29.44 10.09
N TYR A 607 -6.60 -28.41 10.72
CA TYR A 607 -7.21 -27.26 10.05
C TYR A 607 -6.32 -26.05 10.20
N THR A 608 -6.03 -25.38 9.09
CA THR A 608 -5.38 -24.07 9.08
C THR A 608 -6.46 -23.01 8.98
N ILE A 609 -6.52 -22.15 9.98
CA ILE A 609 -7.46 -21.04 10.05
C ILE A 609 -6.71 -19.77 9.69
N THR A 610 -7.32 -18.97 8.83
CA THR A 610 -6.84 -17.63 8.52
C THR A 610 -7.96 -16.62 8.72
N ALA A 611 -7.64 -15.45 9.27
CA ALA A 611 -8.59 -14.36 9.46
C ALA A 611 -8.03 -13.09 8.84
N VAL A 612 -8.85 -12.40 8.04
CA VAL A 612 -8.53 -11.07 7.51
C VAL A 612 -9.61 -10.08 7.96
N PRO A 613 -9.27 -8.80 8.13
CA PRO A 613 -10.26 -7.81 8.54
C PRO A 613 -11.32 -7.62 7.45
N LEU A 614 -12.58 -7.50 7.86
CA LEU A 614 -13.69 -7.20 6.94
C LEU A 614 -14.41 -5.90 7.30
N ARG A 615 -14.54 -5.57 8.59
CA ARG A 615 -15.15 -4.30 9.04
C ARG A 615 -14.74 -3.93 10.46
N ASN A 616 -14.30 -2.68 10.67
CA ASN A 616 -14.01 -2.09 12.00
C ASN A 616 -13.16 -2.99 12.92
N VAL A 617 -12.19 -3.69 12.35
CA VAL A 617 -11.34 -4.64 13.07
C VAL A 617 -9.96 -4.69 12.42
N VAL A 618 -8.94 -4.93 13.22
CA VAL A 618 -7.61 -5.35 12.77
C VAL A 618 -7.32 -6.74 13.29
N VAL A 619 -6.57 -7.53 12.53
CA VAL A 619 -6.22 -8.90 12.91
C VAL A 619 -4.74 -8.96 13.25
N GLY A 620 -4.43 -9.15 14.53
CA GLY A 620 -3.07 -9.30 15.01
C GLY A 620 -2.51 -10.66 14.58
N ASP A 621 -2.98 -11.73 15.20
CA ASP A 621 -2.63 -13.08 14.77
C ASP A 621 -3.64 -13.59 13.76
N TYR A 622 -3.26 -13.52 12.47
CA TYR A 622 -4.15 -13.84 11.36
C TYR A 622 -4.12 -15.30 10.92
N LYS A 623 -3.33 -16.15 11.57
CA LYS A 623 -3.16 -17.57 11.23
C LYS A 623 -3.12 -18.40 12.51
N SER A 624 -3.89 -19.49 12.54
CA SER A 624 -3.79 -20.49 13.59
C SER A 624 -3.97 -21.91 13.04
N VAL A 625 -3.54 -22.88 13.83
CA VAL A 625 -3.72 -24.31 13.59
C VAL A 625 -4.63 -24.89 14.66
N VAL A 626 -5.73 -25.50 14.21
CA VAL A 626 -6.61 -26.29 15.07
C VAL A 626 -6.45 -27.77 14.73
N ARG A 627 -6.04 -28.57 15.71
CA ARG A 627 -5.89 -30.03 15.55
C ARG A 627 -7.13 -30.73 16.10
N MET A 628 -7.81 -31.47 15.24
CA MET A 628 -8.99 -32.27 15.60
C MET A 628 -8.59 -33.73 15.73
N SER A 629 -8.92 -34.31 16.89
CA SER A 629 -8.76 -35.75 17.19
C SER A 629 -9.91 -36.58 16.66
#